data_AF-A0A660MI85-F1
#
_entry.id   AF-A0A660MI85-F1
#
_cell.length_a   1.000
_cell.length_b   1.000
_cell.length_c   1.000
_cell.angle_alpha   90.00
_cell.angle_beta   90.00
_cell.angle_gamma   90.00
#
_symmetry.space_group_name_H-M   'P 1'
#
loop_
_entity.id
_entity.type
_entity.pdbx_description
1 polymer ?
#
loop_
_entity_poly.entity_id
_entity_poly.type
_entity_poly.pdbx_seq_one_letter_code
_entity_poly.pdbx_strand_id
1 'polypeptide(L)'
;TLTLGGRTVLLEHGDLLCTDDRGYQRLRRILRCRPLQWLYYRLPRALRRRIATKLRAQSQARTRRKNARITNTNPAAIRAALHSAHATILIHGHTHRPAVHQLDDGNTVYVLGDWRPHGEILRYANGAFTLISSAKFLTESAP
;
A
#
# COMPACT_ATOMS: atom_id res chain seq x y z
N THR A 1 11.77 7.98 -1.42
CA THR A 1 11.32 8.64 -2.67
C THR A 1 12.25 8.21 -3.79
N LEU A 2 11.86 8.46 -5.03
CA LEU A 2 12.64 8.26 -6.24
C LEU A 2 12.36 9.39 -7.23
N THR A 3 13.29 9.70 -8.13
CA THR A 3 13.13 10.77 -9.11
C THR A 3 12.89 10.18 -10.49
N LEU A 4 11.75 10.53 -11.12
CA LEU A 4 11.39 10.11 -12.49
C LEU A 4 10.96 11.33 -13.30
N GLY A 5 11.64 11.57 -14.43
CA GLY A 5 11.31 12.70 -15.32
C GLY A 5 11.36 14.06 -14.61
N GLY A 6 12.31 14.24 -13.70
CA GLY A 6 12.44 15.46 -12.90
C GLY A 6 11.40 15.62 -11.79
N ARG A 7 10.52 14.64 -11.55
CA ARG A 7 9.51 14.67 -10.48
C ARG A 7 9.91 13.74 -9.33
N THR A 8 9.69 14.19 -8.10
CA THR A 8 9.88 13.38 -6.90
C THR A 8 8.65 12.51 -6.66
N VAL A 9 8.87 11.20 -6.62
CA VAL A 9 7.85 10.17 -6.46
C VAL A 9 8.02 9.49 -5.09
N LEU A 10 6.95 9.46 -4.31
CA LEU A 10 6.85 8.72 -3.06
C LEU A 10 6.28 7.32 -3.33
N LEU A 11 6.98 6.29 -2.86
CA LEU A 11 6.49 4.90 -2.87
C LEU A 11 6.15 4.47 -1.46
N GLU A 12 4.94 3.97 -1.25
CA GLU A 12 4.55 3.34 0.01
C GLU A 12 3.66 2.12 -0.23
N HIS A 13 3.57 1.21 0.74
CA HIS A 13 2.60 0.12 0.64
C HIS A 13 1.15 0.66 0.66
N GLY A 14 0.89 1.72 1.44
CA GLY A 14 -0.42 2.37 1.57
C GLY A 14 -1.13 2.10 2.91
N ASP A 15 -0.66 1.13 3.70
CA ASP A 15 -1.23 0.80 5.02
C ASP A 15 -1.14 1.95 6.04
N LEU A 16 -0.13 2.81 5.90
CA LEU A 16 0.04 4.01 6.72
C LEU A 16 -0.99 5.10 6.44
N LEU A 17 -1.52 5.14 5.22
CA LEU A 17 -2.47 6.15 4.77
C LEU A 17 -3.89 5.87 5.31
N CYS A 18 -4.16 4.64 5.76
CA CYS A 18 -5.41 4.23 6.39
C CYS A 18 -5.47 4.66 7.87
N THR A 19 -5.35 5.96 8.15
CA THR A 19 -5.27 6.50 9.52
C THR A 19 -6.57 6.37 10.31
N ASP A 20 -7.71 6.27 9.62
CA ASP A 20 -9.02 6.09 10.24
C ASP A 20 -9.20 4.68 10.84
N ASP A 21 -8.43 3.68 10.39
CA ASP A 21 -8.36 2.36 11.01
C ASP A 21 -7.44 2.38 12.25
N ARG A 22 -7.86 3.11 13.28
CA ARG A 22 -7.11 3.25 14.56
C ARG A 22 -6.72 1.89 15.17
N GLY A 23 -7.60 0.89 15.04
CA GLY A 23 -7.35 -0.46 15.53
C GLY A 23 -6.20 -1.14 14.79
N TYR A 24 -6.18 -1.03 13.46
CA TYR A 24 -5.07 -1.50 12.63
C TYR A 24 -3.79 -0.71 12.92
N GLN A 25 -3.84 0.62 12.98
CA GLN A 25 -2.66 1.44 13.26
C GLN A 25 -2.02 1.12 14.62
N ARG A 26 -2.84 0.86 15.65
CA ARG A 26 -2.34 0.40 16.96
C ARG A 26 -1.67 -0.96 16.87
N LEU A 27 -2.33 -1.93 16.21
CA LEU A 27 -1.77 -3.27 16.01
C LEU A 27 -0.44 -3.21 15.24
N ARG A 28 -0.40 -2.44 14.16
CA ARG A 28 0.79 -2.19 13.34
C ARG A 28 1.94 -1.66 14.18
N ARG A 29 1.68 -0.67 15.05
CA ARG A 29 2.70 -0.11 15.95
C ARG A 29 3.26 -1.18 16.88
N ILE A 30 2.40 -1.97 17.52
CA ILE A 30 2.81 -3.07 18.41
C ILE A 30 3.67 -4.09 17.63
N LEU A 31 3.21 -4.55 16.48
CA LEU A 31 3.92 -5.56 15.65
C LEU A 31 5.25 -5.05 15.08
N ARG A 32 5.44 -3.73 14.97
CA ARG A 32 6.69 -3.10 14.52
C ARG A 32 7.62 -2.70 15.67
N CYS A 33 7.25 -2.92 16.93
CA CYS A 33 8.15 -2.68 18.07
C CYS A 33 9.36 -3.64 18.04
N ARG A 34 10.57 -3.08 18.06
CA ARG A 34 11.84 -3.85 17.96
C ARG A 34 11.97 -4.97 19.01
N PRO A 35 11.65 -4.76 20.30
CA PRO A 35 11.74 -5.83 21.29
C PRO A 35 10.78 -6.99 21.02
N LEU A 36 9.56 -6.69 20.57
CA LEU A 36 8.57 -7.71 20.22
C LEU A 36 9.01 -8.52 19.00
N GLN A 37 9.53 -7.86 17.97
CA GLN A 37 10.07 -8.53 16.79
C GLN A 37 11.25 -9.44 17.15
N TRP A 38 12.17 -8.94 17.97
CA TRP A 38 13.31 -9.70 18.46
C TRP A 38 12.88 -10.97 19.21
N LEU A 39 11.89 -10.87 20.11
CA LEU A 39 11.34 -12.02 20.81
C LEU A 39 10.65 -12.99 19.83
N TYR A 40 9.82 -12.45 18.93
CA TYR A 40 9.08 -13.23 17.95
C TYR A 40 10.02 -14.05 17.04
N TYR A 41 11.14 -13.49 16.61
CA TYR A 41 12.10 -14.19 15.75
C TYR A 41 12.86 -15.32 16.46
N ARG A 42 12.93 -15.30 17.80
CA ARG A 42 13.51 -16.37 18.61
C ARG A 42 12.56 -17.53 18.87
N LEU A 43 11.27 -17.39 18.52
CA LEU A 43 10.31 -18.46 18.70
C LEU A 43 10.51 -19.58 17.68
N PRO A 44 10.29 -20.86 18.08
CA PRO A 44 10.26 -21.98 17.16
C PRO A 44 9.29 -21.74 15.99
N ARG A 45 9.63 -22.27 14.81
CA ARG A 45 8.84 -22.10 13.58
C ARG A 45 7.36 -22.46 13.77
N ALA A 46 7.09 -23.55 14.51
CA ALA A 46 5.73 -24.00 14.79
C ALA A 46 4.91 -22.94 15.55
N LEU A 47 5.52 -22.30 16.54
CA LEU A 47 4.87 -21.27 17.34
C LEU A 47 4.66 -19.97 16.53
N ARG A 48 5.65 -19.54 15.75
CA ARG A 48 5.51 -18.41 14.81
C ARG A 48 4.34 -18.63 13.85
N ARG A 49 4.21 -19.84 13.29
CA ARG A 49 3.10 -20.19 12.40
C ARG A 49 1.75 -20.14 13.11
N ARG A 50 1.64 -20.66 14.33
CA ARG A 50 0.41 -20.60 15.15
C ARG A 50 -0.01 -19.15 15.41
N ILE A 51 0.93 -18.29 15.81
CA ILE A 51 0.68 -16.86 16.04
C ILE A 51 0.21 -16.18 14.76
N ALA A 52 0.91 -16.38 13.64
CA ALA A 52 0.57 -15.79 12.35
C ALA A 52 -0.84 -16.20 11.88
N THR A 53 -1.20 -17.48 11.98
CA THR A 53 -2.55 -17.96 11.63
C THR A 53 -3.62 -17.32 12.49
N LYS A 54 -3.41 -17.23 13.82
CA LYS A 54 -4.35 -16.59 14.74
C LYS A 54 -4.55 -15.10 14.40
N LEU A 55 -3.46 -14.37 14.17
CA LEU A 55 -3.53 -12.95 13.79
C LEU A 55 -4.25 -12.75 12.46
N ARG A 56 -4.01 -13.60 11.45
CA ARG A 56 -4.72 -13.53 10.15
C ARG A 56 -6.21 -13.76 10.32
N ALA A 57 -6.62 -14.80 11.05
CA ALA A 57 -8.03 -15.11 11.28
C ALA A 57 -8.75 -13.95 11.99
N GLN A 58 -8.14 -13.40 13.03
CA GLN A 58 -8.68 -12.25 13.76
C GLN A 58 -8.76 -10.99 12.88
N SER A 59 -7.74 -10.75 12.05
CA SER A 59 -7.74 -9.61 11.13
C SER A 59 -8.84 -9.75 10.10
N GLN A 60 -8.99 -10.92 9.46
CA GLN A 60 -10.04 -11.16 8.48
C GLN A 60 -11.44 -10.98 9.09
N ALA A 61 -11.67 -11.53 10.29
CA ALA A 61 -12.95 -11.39 10.99
C ALA A 61 -13.27 -9.92 11.31
N ARG A 62 -12.27 -9.12 11.72
CA ARG A 62 -12.44 -7.68 11.97
C ARG A 62 -12.66 -6.89 10.69
N THR A 63 -11.90 -7.17 9.63
CA THR A 63 -12.04 -6.47 8.34
C THR A 63 -13.42 -6.70 7.73
N ARG A 64 -13.97 -7.92 7.80
CA ARG A 64 -15.34 -8.22 7.34
C ARG A 64 -16.43 -7.40 8.03
N ARG A 65 -16.18 -6.93 9.26
CA ARG A 65 -17.14 -6.13 10.04
C ARG A 65 -16.93 -4.62 9.88
N LYS A 66 -15.85 -4.19 9.21
CA LYS A 66 -15.53 -2.77 9.04
C LYS A 66 -16.19 -2.20 7.81
N ASN A 67 -16.62 -0.95 7.90
CA ASN A 67 -17.10 -0.20 6.75
C ASN A 67 -15.94 0.01 5.75
N ALA A 68 -16.22 -0.17 4.47
CA ALA A 68 -15.30 0.02 3.35
C ALA A 68 -14.63 1.42 3.32
N ARG A 69 -15.23 2.43 3.97
CA ARG A 69 -14.64 3.77 4.16
C ARG A 69 -13.50 3.79 5.18
N ILE A 70 -13.58 3.00 6.26
CA ILE A 70 -12.56 2.96 7.33
C ILE A 70 -11.26 2.30 6.84
N THR A 71 -11.37 1.37 5.90
CA THR A 71 -10.21 0.69 5.31
C THR A 71 -9.63 1.41 4.10
N ASN A 72 -10.14 2.60 3.76
CA ASN A 72 -9.61 3.40 2.66
C ASN A 72 -8.49 4.32 3.14
N THR A 73 -7.74 4.90 2.20
CA THR A 73 -6.77 5.95 2.52
C THR A 73 -7.46 7.24 2.93
N ASN A 74 -6.89 7.92 3.92
CA ASN A 74 -7.35 9.23 4.36
C ASN A 74 -6.68 10.34 3.50
N PRO A 75 -7.46 11.24 2.87
CA PRO A 75 -6.91 12.31 2.02
C PRO A 75 -5.91 13.23 2.75
N ALA A 76 -6.14 13.53 4.04
CA ALA A 76 -5.22 14.35 4.82
C ALA A 76 -3.89 13.63 5.07
N ALA A 77 -3.93 12.30 5.29
CA ALA A 77 -2.73 11.49 5.44
C ALA A 77 -1.91 11.44 4.14
N ILE A 78 -2.57 11.36 2.99
CA ILE A 78 -1.93 11.43 1.67
C ILE A 78 -1.19 12.76 1.50
N ARG A 79 -1.87 13.89 1.74
CA ARG A 79 -1.26 15.22 1.59
C ARG A 79 -0.08 15.41 2.54
N ALA A 80 -0.22 14.97 3.80
CA ALA A 80 0.87 15.02 4.77
C ALA A 80 2.08 14.19 4.33
N ALA A 81 1.87 12.99 3.78
CA ALA A 81 2.94 12.12 3.30
C ALA A 81 3.67 12.74 2.09
N LEU A 82 2.93 13.26 1.11
CA LEU A 82 3.49 13.96 -0.05
C LEU A 82 4.32 15.18 0.39
N HIS A 83 3.77 16.01 1.26
CA HIS A 83 4.43 17.21 1.77
C HIS A 83 5.72 16.85 2.53
N SER A 84 5.66 15.90 3.46
CA SER A 84 6.82 15.45 4.24
C SER A 84 7.93 14.87 3.38
N ALA A 85 7.58 14.28 2.23
CA ALA A 85 8.54 13.67 1.32
C ALA A 85 9.02 14.64 0.21
N HIS A 86 8.52 15.88 0.18
CA HIS A 86 8.70 16.82 -0.93
C HIS A 86 8.41 16.17 -2.29
N ALA A 87 7.36 15.35 -2.34
CA ALA A 87 6.95 14.59 -3.51
C ALA A 87 5.70 15.19 -4.15
N THR A 88 5.61 15.10 -5.47
CA THR A 88 4.43 15.51 -6.25
C THR A 88 3.62 14.33 -6.76
N ILE A 89 4.18 13.12 -6.66
CA ILE A 89 3.52 11.87 -7.05
C ILE A 89 3.61 10.88 -5.89
N LEU A 90 2.49 10.25 -5.55
CA LEU A 90 2.42 9.12 -4.63
C LEU A 90 2.00 7.87 -5.40
N ILE A 91 2.71 6.76 -5.22
CA ILE A 91 2.32 5.45 -5.71
C ILE A 91 2.15 4.54 -4.49
N HIS A 92 0.96 3.96 -4.32
CA HIS A 92 0.70 3.02 -3.24
C HIS A 92 -0.23 1.88 -3.67
N GLY A 93 -0.31 0.83 -2.86
CA GLY A 93 -1.27 -0.27 -3.02
C GLY A 93 -2.16 -0.38 -1.79
N HIS A 94 -2.23 -1.58 -1.21
CA HIS A 94 -2.92 -1.94 0.04
C HIS A 94 -4.45 -1.90 0.00
N THR A 95 -5.07 -0.90 -0.63
CA THR A 95 -6.53 -0.78 -0.67
C THR A 95 -7.18 -1.71 -1.69
N HIS A 96 -6.41 -2.21 -2.66
CA HIS A 96 -6.86 -3.06 -3.77
C HIS A 96 -7.97 -2.36 -4.60
N ARG A 97 -7.91 -1.03 -4.69
CA ARG A 97 -8.86 -0.18 -5.42
C ARG A 97 -8.10 0.65 -6.44
N PRO A 98 -7.79 0.09 -7.62
CA PRO A 98 -6.97 0.79 -8.57
C PRO A 98 -7.65 2.07 -9.05
N ALA A 99 -6.89 3.16 -9.02
CA ALA A 99 -7.37 4.49 -9.36
C ALA A 99 -6.20 5.43 -9.59
N VAL A 100 -6.44 6.46 -10.39
CA VAL A 100 -5.57 7.64 -10.48
C VAL A 100 -6.35 8.82 -9.92
N HIS A 101 -5.84 9.43 -8.86
CA HIS A 101 -6.43 10.62 -8.28
C HIS A 101 -5.55 11.83 -8.58
N GLN A 102 -6.14 12.87 -9.16
CA GLN A 102 -5.53 14.19 -9.21
C GLN A 102 -6.01 14.97 -7.99
N LEU A 103 -5.07 15.50 -7.21
CA LEU A 103 -5.36 16.34 -6.07
C LEU A 103 -5.43 17.82 -6.51
N ASP A 104 -6.17 18.63 -5.75
CA ASP A 104 -6.39 20.05 -6.08
C ASP A 104 -5.11 20.90 -6.05
N ASP A 105 -4.05 20.39 -5.42
CA ASP A 105 -2.71 21.02 -5.35
C ASP A 105 -1.80 20.61 -6.51
N GLY A 106 -2.33 19.91 -7.53
CA GLY A 106 -1.59 19.46 -8.71
C GLY A 106 -0.79 18.16 -8.50
N ASN A 107 -0.85 17.55 -7.31
CA ASN A 107 -0.21 16.28 -7.04
C ASN A 107 -1.04 15.10 -7.58
N THR A 108 -0.36 14.00 -7.93
CA THR A 108 -1.01 12.80 -8.46
C THR A 108 -0.83 11.61 -7.53
N VAL A 109 -1.89 10.83 -7.30
CA VAL A 109 -1.86 9.58 -6.53
C VAL A 109 -2.24 8.42 -7.44
N TYR A 110 -1.32 7.47 -7.59
CA TYR A 110 -1.54 6.19 -8.25
C TYR A 110 -1.82 5.12 -7.20
N VAL A 111 -3.01 4.52 -7.26
CA VAL A 111 -3.39 3.38 -6.44
C VAL A 111 -3.28 2.12 -7.30
N LEU A 112 -2.44 1.18 -6.88
CA LEU A 112 -2.25 -0.10 -7.55
C LEU A 112 -3.30 -1.11 -7.09
N GLY A 113 -3.84 -1.86 -8.05
CA GLY A 113 -4.71 -3.00 -7.80
C GLY A 113 -3.96 -4.16 -7.14
N ASP A 114 -4.71 -5.18 -6.72
CA ASP A 114 -4.11 -6.48 -6.41
C ASP A 114 -3.96 -7.32 -7.68
N TRP A 115 -3.57 -8.57 -7.49
CA TRP A 115 -3.27 -9.48 -8.59
C TRP A 115 -4.50 -10.25 -9.09
N ARG A 116 -5.72 -9.88 -8.68
CA ARG A 116 -6.92 -10.71 -8.85
C ARG A 116 -8.07 -9.97 -9.53
N PRO A 117 -8.75 -10.59 -10.52
CA PRO A 117 -8.35 -11.80 -11.26
C PRO A 117 -7.18 -11.55 -12.22
N HIS A 118 -6.92 -10.29 -12.56
CA HIS A 118 -5.81 -9.85 -13.41
C HIS A 118 -5.05 -8.75 -12.69
N GLY A 119 -3.73 -8.88 -12.57
CA GLY A 119 -2.92 -7.84 -11.93
C GLY A 119 -2.79 -6.60 -12.79
N GLU A 120 -2.55 -5.46 -12.16
CA GLU A 120 -2.21 -4.20 -12.84
C GLU A 120 -0.79 -3.77 -12.49
N ILE A 121 -0.11 -3.20 -13.48
CA ILE A 121 1.26 -2.73 -13.41
C ILE A 121 1.26 -1.26 -13.77
N LEU A 122 1.95 -0.44 -12.98
CA LEU A 122 2.23 0.94 -13.34
C LEU A 122 3.54 0.99 -14.14
N ARG A 123 3.45 1.34 -15.42
CA ARG A 123 4.59 1.57 -16.30
C ARG A 123 4.95 3.04 -16.30
N TYR A 124 6.25 3.34 -16.20
CA TYR A 124 6.79 4.66 -16.51
C TYR A 124 7.67 4.56 -17.75
N ALA A 125 7.31 5.26 -18.82
CA ALA A 125 8.06 5.29 -20.08
C ALA A 125 7.82 6.62 -20.80
N ASN A 126 8.84 7.15 -21.49
CA ASN A 126 8.74 8.39 -22.27
C ASN A 126 8.15 9.57 -21.49
N GLY A 127 8.48 9.70 -20.21
CA GLY A 127 7.98 10.78 -19.36
C GLY A 127 6.56 10.57 -18.80
N ALA A 128 5.87 9.49 -19.16
CA ALA A 128 4.48 9.25 -18.79
C ALA A 128 4.30 8.01 -17.91
N PHE A 129 3.33 8.09 -16.99
CA PHE A 129 2.86 6.96 -16.19
C PHE A 129 1.60 6.37 -16.81
N THR A 130 1.51 5.04 -16.92
CA THR A 130 0.35 4.33 -17.46
C THR A 130 0.07 3.09 -16.63
N LEU A 131 -1.18 2.91 -16.20
CA LEU A 131 -1.64 1.64 -15.63
C LEU A 131 -1.95 0.67 -16.76
N ILE A 132 -1.35 -0.51 -16.71
CA ILE A 132 -1.46 -1.55 -17.74
C ILE A 132 -1.83 -2.85 -17.06
N SER A 133 -2.73 -3.63 -17.68
CA SER A 133 -2.97 -5.01 -17.28
C SER A 133 -1.69 -5.84 -17.39
N SER A 134 -1.42 -6.66 -16.38
CA SER A 134 -0.32 -7.63 -16.37
C SER A 134 -0.34 -8.57 -17.59
N ALA A 135 -1.52 -8.96 -18.07
CA ALA A 135 -1.66 -9.77 -19.28
C ALA A 135 -1.15 -9.01 -20.52
N LYS A 136 -1.56 -7.73 -20.66
CA LYS A 136 -1.12 -6.87 -21.76
C LYS A 136 0.38 -6.59 -21.71
N PHE A 137 0.94 -6.40 -20.52
CA PHE A 137 2.38 -6.23 -20.33
C PHE A 137 3.15 -7.45 -20.84
N LEU A 138 2.76 -8.66 -20.46
CA LEU A 138 3.44 -9.89 -20.89
C LEU A 138 3.38 -10.11 -22.41
N THR A 139 2.27 -9.74 -23.06
CA THR A 139 2.13 -9.86 -24.52
C THR A 139 2.92 -8.80 -25.30
N GLU A 140 3.08 -7.59 -24.76
CA GLU A 140 3.87 -6.51 -25.39
C GLU A 140 5.38 -6.64 -25.10
N SER A 141 5.76 -7.47 -24.13
CA SER A 141 7.17 -7.70 -23.73
C SER A 141 7.78 -8.96 -24.36
N ALA A 142 6.99 -9.74 -25.11
CA ALA A 142 7.49 -10.92 -25.80
C ALA A 142 8.31 -10.48 -27.03
N PRO A 143 9.53 -11.03 -27.23
CA PRO A 143 10.38 -10.69 -28.37
C PRO A 143 9.77 -11.09 -29.72
#